data_AF-A0A845WYG0-F1
#
_entry.id   AF-A0A845WYG0-F1
#
_cell.length_a   1.000
_cell.length_b   1.000
_cell.length_c   1.000
_cell.angle_alpha   90.00
_cell.angle_beta   90.00
_cell.angle_gamma   90.00
#
_symmetry.space_group_name_H-M   'P 1'
#
loop_
_entity.id
_entity.type
_entity.pdbx_description
1 polymer ?
#
loop_
_entity_poly.entity_id
_entity_poly.type
_entity_poly.pdbx_seq_one_letter_code
_entity_poly.pdbx_strand_id
1 'polypeptide(L)'
;MILKLKRWFRALSHKTPKYSFHELLSVLAHGDDSQLKTVIYNYQLLTESEWQIPLKLLRKLQSPESKQNLSVVEEHYLDRFVLLILRVPWLDEPDVPLSKLHPLIVAEQDGKLRAIGYVLPWNEITEQFSTVDVSTIRQLSMIWIQKTIAAQ
;
A
#
# COMPACT_ATOMS: atom_id res chain seq x y z
N MET A 1 -12.43 41.32 8.09
CA MET A 1 -12.59 40.06 7.33
C MET A 1 -11.18 39.48 7.15
N ILE A 2 -10.98 38.16 7.24
CA ILE A 2 -9.69 37.44 7.36
C ILE A 2 -9.34 37.08 8.82
N LEU A 3 -9.98 36.04 9.34
CA LEU A 3 -9.50 35.18 10.44
C LEU A 3 -10.46 33.97 10.58
N LYS A 4 -10.66 33.23 9.50
CA LYS A 4 -11.45 31.97 9.47
C LYS A 4 -10.75 30.83 8.72
N LEU A 5 -9.41 30.77 8.80
CA LEU A 5 -8.61 29.76 8.07
C LEU A 5 -7.55 29.07 8.95
N LYS A 6 -7.79 28.94 10.27
CA LYS A 6 -6.89 28.22 11.19
C LYS A 6 -7.56 27.05 11.93
N ARG A 7 -8.69 26.55 11.45
CA ARG A 7 -9.52 25.58 12.20
C ARG A 7 -9.89 24.30 11.45
N TRP A 8 -9.11 23.93 10.42
CA TRP A 8 -9.33 22.68 9.64
C TRP A 8 -8.19 21.65 9.74
N PHE A 9 -7.10 21.93 10.45
CA PHE A 9 -5.98 20.99 10.66
C PHE A 9 -5.88 20.48 12.11
N ARG A 10 -7.02 20.13 12.73
CA ARG A 10 -7.05 19.45 14.03
C ARG A 10 -8.04 18.29 14.00
N ALA A 11 -7.67 17.23 13.31
CA ALA A 11 -8.19 15.88 13.53
C ALA A 11 -7.28 14.78 12.95
N LEU A 12 -5.95 14.99 12.91
CA LEU A 12 -5.01 13.87 12.80
C LEU A 12 -4.82 13.34 14.22
N SER A 13 -5.83 12.61 14.69
CA SER A 13 -5.68 11.74 15.85
C SER A 13 -4.53 10.80 15.53
N HIS A 14 -3.42 10.93 16.27
CA HIS A 14 -2.41 9.88 16.38
C HIS A 14 -3.11 8.64 16.95
N LYS A 15 -3.79 7.88 16.09
CA LYS A 15 -4.11 6.49 16.38
C LYS A 15 -2.78 5.76 16.36
N THR A 16 -2.34 5.35 17.55
CA THR A 16 -1.36 4.28 17.72
C THR A 16 -1.58 3.19 16.67
N PRO A 17 -0.53 2.68 16.00
CA PRO A 17 -0.71 1.68 14.96
C PRO A 17 -1.39 0.46 15.58
N LYS A 18 -2.63 0.21 15.14
CA LYS A 18 -3.48 -0.88 15.64
C LYS A 18 -2.96 -2.25 15.16
N TYR A 19 -2.00 -2.26 14.24
CA TYR A 19 -1.44 -3.44 13.57
C TYR A 19 0.08 -3.33 13.44
N SER A 20 0.78 -4.46 13.57
CA SER A 20 2.18 -4.57 13.19
C SER A 20 2.28 -4.85 11.70
N PHE A 21 3.06 -4.03 10.97
CA PHE A 21 3.35 -4.28 9.55
C PHE A 21 4.37 -5.42 9.35
N HIS A 22 5.02 -5.89 10.41
CA HIS A 22 6.14 -6.83 10.31
C HIS A 22 5.78 -8.14 9.59
N GLU A 23 4.65 -8.76 9.92
CA GLU A 23 4.21 -10.01 9.26
C GLU A 23 3.98 -9.77 7.76
N LEU A 24 3.26 -8.70 7.41
CA LEU A 24 3.00 -8.32 6.03
C LEU A 24 4.31 -8.09 5.27
N LEU A 25 5.20 -7.24 5.80
CA LEU A 25 6.48 -6.91 5.15
C LEU A 25 7.38 -8.14 5.00
N SER A 26 7.39 -9.04 6.00
CA SER A 26 8.14 -10.28 5.93
C SER A 26 7.64 -11.19 4.81
N VAL A 27 6.32 -11.33 4.65
CA VAL A 27 5.74 -12.12 3.56
C VAL A 27 5.96 -11.46 2.21
N LEU A 28 5.86 -10.13 2.11
CA LEU A 28 6.14 -9.41 0.87
C LEU A 28 7.59 -9.56 0.42
N ALA A 29 8.55 -9.50 1.36
CA ALA A 29 9.97 -9.59 1.06
C ALA A 29 10.44 -11.03 0.77
N HIS A 30 9.93 -12.02 1.52
CA HIS A 30 10.52 -13.36 1.60
C HIS A 30 9.51 -14.51 1.46
N GLY A 31 8.22 -14.21 1.40
CA GLY A 31 7.19 -15.24 1.32
C GLY A 31 7.20 -15.94 -0.03
N ASP A 32 6.88 -17.23 -0.04
CA ASP A 32 6.61 -17.96 -1.28
C ASP A 32 5.28 -17.53 -1.93
N ASP A 33 4.98 -18.04 -3.12
CA ASP A 33 3.74 -17.70 -3.83
C ASP A 33 2.46 -18.06 -3.03
N SER A 34 2.49 -19.13 -2.24
CA SER A 34 1.34 -19.52 -1.42
C SER A 34 1.10 -18.47 -0.35
N GLN A 35 2.17 -18.05 0.34
CA GLN A 35 2.12 -17.01 1.36
C GLN A 35 1.74 -15.65 0.76
N LEU A 36 2.34 -15.27 -0.38
CA LEU A 36 2.03 -14.03 -1.08
C LEU A 36 0.56 -13.96 -1.52
N LYS A 37 -0.01 -15.07 -2.00
CA LYS A 37 -1.45 -15.10 -2.33
C LYS A 37 -2.30 -14.75 -1.11
N THR A 38 -1.94 -15.25 0.08
CA THR A 38 -2.73 -14.97 1.28
C THR A 38 -2.72 -13.50 1.69
N VAL A 39 -1.70 -12.71 1.32
CA VAL A 39 -1.68 -11.28 1.65
C VAL A 39 -2.55 -10.44 0.72
N ILE A 40 -3.02 -10.99 -0.40
CA ILE A 40 -3.95 -10.29 -1.30
C ILE A 40 -5.32 -10.20 -0.63
N TYR A 41 -5.89 -8.99 -0.60
CA TYR A 41 -7.22 -8.74 -0.04
C TYR A 41 -8.25 -9.60 -0.78
N ASN A 42 -9.08 -10.32 -0.01
CA ASN A 42 -10.11 -11.22 -0.50
C ASN A 42 -9.62 -12.27 -1.52
N TYR A 43 -8.36 -12.73 -1.45
CA TYR A 43 -7.82 -13.68 -2.43
C TYR A 43 -8.67 -14.95 -2.61
N GLN A 44 -9.40 -15.37 -1.58
CA GLN A 44 -10.29 -16.55 -1.61
C GLN A 44 -11.52 -16.36 -2.51
N LEU A 45 -11.91 -15.11 -2.77
CA LEU A 45 -13.03 -14.76 -3.64
C LEU A 45 -12.58 -14.53 -5.09
N LEU A 46 -11.27 -14.57 -5.35
CA LEU A 46 -10.67 -14.35 -6.66
C LEU A 46 -10.47 -15.67 -7.40
N THR A 47 -10.79 -15.66 -8.68
CA THR A 47 -10.32 -16.66 -9.64
C THR A 47 -8.81 -16.60 -9.80
N GLU A 48 -8.22 -17.67 -10.34
CA GLU A 48 -6.78 -17.70 -10.61
C GLU A 48 -6.32 -16.55 -11.50
N SER A 49 -7.04 -16.25 -12.57
CA SER A 49 -6.73 -15.11 -13.44
C SER A 49 -6.70 -13.78 -12.70
N GLU A 50 -7.61 -13.57 -11.75
CA GLU A 50 -7.75 -12.29 -11.04
C GLU A 50 -6.67 -12.08 -9.99
N TRP A 51 -6.23 -13.13 -9.26
CA TRP A 51 -5.16 -12.95 -8.28
C TRP A 51 -3.75 -13.03 -8.88
N GLN A 52 -3.57 -13.56 -10.10
CA GLN A 52 -2.24 -13.68 -10.73
C GLN A 52 -1.57 -12.34 -10.97
N ILE A 53 -2.34 -11.31 -11.27
CA ILE A 53 -1.81 -9.98 -11.55
C ILE A 53 -1.36 -9.26 -10.26
N PRO A 54 -2.16 -9.16 -9.18
CA PRO A 54 -1.67 -8.66 -7.90
C PRO A 54 -0.55 -9.53 -7.34
N LEU A 55 -0.53 -10.85 -7.60
CA LEU A 55 0.61 -11.69 -7.22
C LEU A 55 1.91 -11.27 -7.93
N LYS A 56 1.89 -11.14 -9.26
CA LYS A 56 3.05 -10.68 -10.04
C LYS A 56 3.59 -9.33 -9.55
N LEU A 57 2.70 -8.51 -9.04
CA LEU A 57 3.03 -7.23 -8.44
C LEU A 57 3.77 -7.32 -7.13
N LEU A 58 3.23 -8.13 -6.22
CA LEU A 58 3.83 -8.30 -4.90
C LEU A 58 5.18 -9.00 -5.03
N ARG A 59 5.36 -9.88 -6.04
CA ARG A 59 6.67 -10.46 -6.37
C ARG A 59 7.74 -9.42 -6.70
N LYS A 60 7.39 -8.23 -7.21
CA LYS A 60 8.36 -7.15 -7.43
C LYS A 60 8.95 -6.63 -6.11
N LEU A 61 8.24 -6.82 -5.00
CA LEU A 61 8.68 -6.46 -3.65
C LEU A 61 9.42 -7.61 -2.95
N GLN A 62 9.71 -8.73 -3.63
CA GLN A 62 10.54 -9.78 -3.06
C GLN A 62 12.01 -9.39 -3.15
N SER A 63 12.73 -9.70 -2.07
CA SER A 63 14.16 -9.46 -2.00
C SER A 63 14.92 -10.50 -2.84
N PRO A 64 15.95 -10.11 -3.60
CA PRO A 64 16.87 -11.07 -4.21
C PRO A 64 17.73 -11.80 -3.17
N GLU A 65 17.87 -11.22 -1.96
CA GLU A 65 18.71 -11.75 -0.88
C GLU A 65 17.90 -11.94 0.42
N SER A 66 18.08 -13.07 1.10
CA SER A 66 17.32 -13.42 2.31
C SER A 66 17.49 -12.47 3.51
N LYS A 67 18.47 -11.55 3.47
CA LYS A 67 18.78 -10.63 4.58
C LYS A 67 18.23 -9.22 4.40
N GLN A 68 17.77 -8.85 3.20
CA GLN A 68 17.26 -7.51 2.96
C GLN A 68 15.77 -7.45 3.28
N ASN A 69 15.33 -6.36 3.92
CA ASN A 69 13.95 -6.21 4.37
C ASN A 69 13.32 -4.93 3.80
N LEU A 70 12.02 -4.99 3.58
CA LEU A 70 11.18 -3.83 3.35
C LEU A 70 11.05 -3.02 4.64
N SER A 71 10.89 -1.70 4.52
CA SER A 71 10.54 -0.84 5.65
C SER A 71 9.46 0.16 5.23
N VAL A 72 8.57 0.51 6.16
CA VAL A 72 7.62 1.61 5.93
C VAL A 72 8.33 2.93 6.21
N VAL A 73 8.29 3.85 5.25
CA VAL A 73 8.83 5.21 5.43
C VAL A 73 7.74 6.23 5.69
N GLU A 74 6.53 6.02 5.17
CA GLU A 74 5.37 6.88 5.40
C GLU A 74 4.09 6.05 5.46
N GLU A 75 3.13 6.55 6.24
CA GLU A 75 1.82 5.94 6.46
C GLU A 75 0.75 7.01 6.33
N HIS A 76 -0.26 6.76 5.49
CA HIS A 76 -1.40 7.65 5.34
C HIS A 76 -2.69 6.86 5.54
N TYR A 77 -3.43 7.19 6.59
CA TYR A 77 -4.65 6.50 6.98
C TYR A 77 -5.88 7.24 6.45
N LEU A 78 -6.81 6.50 5.85
CA LEU A 78 -8.14 7.00 5.52
C LEU A 78 -9.17 5.88 5.69
N ASP A 79 -10.10 6.09 6.63
CA ASP A 79 -11.06 5.08 7.09
C ASP A 79 -10.38 3.74 7.49
N ARG A 80 -10.72 2.66 6.78
CA ARG A 80 -10.16 1.31 6.97
C ARG A 80 -8.93 1.04 6.13
N PHE A 81 -8.50 2.00 5.32
CA PHE A 81 -7.41 1.87 4.36
C PHE A 81 -6.17 2.59 4.84
N VAL A 82 -5.01 2.05 4.49
CA VAL A 82 -3.71 2.64 4.78
C VAL A 82 -2.88 2.60 3.50
N LEU A 83 -2.36 3.76 3.09
CA LEU A 83 -1.27 3.82 2.13
C LEU A 83 0.04 3.71 2.90
N LEU A 84 0.81 2.67 2.58
CA LEU A 84 2.18 2.50 3.01
C LEU A 84 3.10 2.94 1.88
N ILE A 85 4.06 3.81 2.17
CA ILE A 85 5.21 4.03 1.29
C ILE A 85 6.32 3.13 1.80
N LEU A 86 6.67 2.12 1.01
CA LEU A 86 7.69 1.13 1.33
C LEU A 86 9.03 1.56 0.75
N ARG A 87 10.11 1.43 1.53
CA ARG A 87 11.47 1.44 1.00
C ARG A 87 11.85 0.02 0.59
N VAL A 88 12.22 -0.12 -0.68
CA VAL A 88 12.65 -1.35 -1.35
C VAL A 88 14.10 -1.15 -1.79
N PRO A 89 15.08 -1.47 -0.93
CA PRO A 89 16.47 -1.05 -1.13
C PRO A 89 17.14 -1.68 -2.37
N TRP A 90 16.68 -2.83 -2.84
CA TRP A 90 17.19 -3.49 -4.04
C TRP A 90 16.58 -2.98 -5.35
N LEU A 91 15.63 -2.05 -5.29
CA LEU A 91 15.07 -1.37 -6.48
C LEU A 91 15.59 0.07 -6.60
N ASP A 92 16.67 0.42 -5.88
CA ASP A 92 17.26 1.75 -5.93
C ASP A 92 18.02 1.95 -7.25
N GLU A 93 17.45 2.78 -8.12
CA GLU A 93 18.07 3.27 -9.35
C GLU A 93 18.59 4.70 -9.09
N PRO A 94 19.92 4.94 -9.10
CA PRO A 94 20.52 6.21 -8.68
C PRO A 94 20.00 7.45 -9.41
N ASP A 95 19.70 7.30 -10.70
CA ASP A 95 19.29 8.40 -11.58
C ASP A 95 17.77 8.55 -11.68
N VAL A 96 17.00 7.71 -10.98
CA VAL A 96 15.54 7.71 -11.00
C VAL A 96 15.02 8.15 -9.63
N PRO A 97 14.43 9.36 -9.53
CA PRO A 97 13.83 9.84 -8.29
C PRO A 97 12.80 8.85 -7.73
N LEU A 98 12.86 8.62 -6.42
CA LEU A 98 11.94 7.74 -5.70
C LEU A 98 11.96 6.25 -6.15
N SER A 99 12.95 5.80 -6.93
CA SER A 99 13.06 4.41 -7.41
C SER A 99 13.00 3.36 -6.30
N LYS A 100 13.63 3.61 -5.15
CA LYS A 100 13.53 2.76 -3.97
C LYS A 100 12.20 2.85 -3.20
N LEU A 101 11.26 3.70 -3.59
CA LEU A 101 10.01 3.93 -2.86
C LEU A 101 8.82 3.35 -3.63
N HIS A 102 8.07 2.47 -3.00
CA HIS A 102 6.94 1.77 -3.60
C HIS A 102 5.68 1.94 -2.77
N PRO A 103 4.58 2.44 -3.35
CA PRO A 103 3.34 2.59 -2.61
C PRO A 103 2.58 1.26 -2.55
N LEU A 104 1.96 0.98 -1.41
CA LEU A 104 1.09 -0.18 -1.20
C LEU A 104 -0.14 0.26 -0.40
N ILE A 105 -1.33 0.03 -0.94
CA ILE A 105 -2.57 0.23 -0.20
C ILE A 105 -2.94 -1.08 0.49
N VAL A 106 -3.23 -0.99 1.78
CA VAL A 106 -3.60 -2.13 2.63
C VAL A 106 -4.89 -1.84 3.39
N ALA A 107 -5.60 -2.89 3.78
CA ALA A 107 -6.70 -2.80 4.72
C ALA A 107 -6.69 -4.01 5.67
N GLU A 108 -7.36 -3.85 6.81
CA GLU A 108 -7.63 -4.97 7.71
C GLU A 108 -8.67 -5.91 7.09
N GLN A 109 -8.37 -7.21 7.14
CA GLN A 109 -9.29 -8.30 6.88
C GLN A 109 -8.98 -9.45 7.84
N ASP A 110 -9.98 -9.93 8.57
CA ASP A 110 -9.85 -11.04 9.52
C ASP A 110 -8.71 -10.84 10.55
N GLY A 111 -8.56 -9.60 11.03
CA GLY A 111 -7.52 -9.22 12.00
C GLY A 111 -6.09 -9.16 11.43
N LYS A 112 -5.92 -9.30 10.10
CA LYS A 112 -4.63 -9.19 9.41
C LYS A 112 -4.65 -8.06 8.39
N LEU A 113 -3.51 -7.42 8.18
CA LEU A 113 -3.35 -6.48 7.07
C LEU A 113 -3.20 -7.24 5.76
N ARG A 114 -4.00 -6.86 4.77
CA ARG A 114 -3.97 -7.41 3.42
C ARG A 114 -3.72 -6.31 2.40
N ALA A 115 -2.91 -6.60 1.41
CA ALA A 115 -2.64 -5.76 0.26
C ALA A 115 -3.87 -5.70 -0.65
N ILE A 116 -4.37 -4.49 -0.85
CA ILE A 116 -5.41 -4.19 -1.84
C ILE A 116 -4.78 -4.06 -3.22
N GLY A 117 -3.58 -3.49 -3.25
CA GLY A 117 -2.80 -3.31 -4.46
C GLY A 117 -1.94 -2.07 -4.34
N TYR A 118 -1.46 -1.60 -5.49
CA TYR A 118 -0.73 -0.35 -5.57
C TYR A 118 -1.73 0.82 -5.60
N VAL A 119 -1.25 2.00 -5.98
CA VAL A 119 -2.11 3.16 -6.19
C VAL A 119 -2.84 3.08 -7.53
N LEU A 120 -3.99 3.75 -7.63
CA LEU A 120 -4.76 3.84 -8.86
C LEU A 120 -3.93 4.45 -10.01
N PRO A 121 -4.20 4.04 -11.28
CA PRO A 121 -5.39 3.33 -11.75
C PRO A 121 -5.44 1.83 -11.47
N TRP A 122 -4.41 1.23 -10.89
CA TRP A 122 -4.32 -0.20 -10.82
C TRP A 122 -4.80 -0.81 -9.50
N ASN A 123 -6.05 -1.28 -9.50
CA ASN A 123 -6.58 -2.19 -8.49
C ASN A 123 -7.63 -3.07 -9.18
N GLU A 124 -7.25 -4.23 -9.72
CA GLU A 124 -8.21 -5.16 -10.36
C GLU A 124 -9.24 -5.72 -9.39
N ILE A 125 -9.00 -5.57 -8.09
CA ILE A 125 -9.97 -5.89 -7.05
C ILE A 125 -10.93 -4.73 -6.74
N THR A 126 -10.90 -3.60 -7.50
CA THR A 126 -11.80 -2.44 -7.28
C THR A 126 -13.27 -2.81 -7.34
N GLU A 127 -13.63 -3.81 -8.14
CA GLU A 127 -15.02 -4.27 -8.27
C GLU A 127 -15.56 -4.88 -6.98
N GLN A 128 -14.68 -5.27 -6.04
CA GLN A 128 -15.06 -5.80 -4.73
C GLN A 128 -15.35 -4.70 -3.70
N PHE A 129 -15.10 -3.43 -4.05
CA PHE A 129 -15.22 -2.30 -3.15
C PHE A 129 -16.48 -1.48 -3.46
N SER A 130 -17.07 -0.92 -2.41
CA SER A 130 -18.16 0.06 -2.57
C SER A 130 -17.65 1.33 -3.26
N THR A 131 -18.55 2.13 -3.83
CA THR A 131 -18.19 3.44 -4.42
C THR A 131 -17.48 4.36 -3.41
N VAL A 132 -17.85 4.27 -2.13
CA VAL A 132 -17.22 5.04 -1.04
C VAL A 132 -15.79 4.57 -0.82
N ASP A 133 -15.57 3.25 -0.71
CA ASP A 133 -14.24 2.67 -0.56
C ASP A 133 -13.32 3.03 -1.75
N VAL A 134 -13.84 2.96 -2.98
CA VAL A 134 -13.09 3.35 -4.19
C VAL A 134 -12.69 4.82 -4.16
N SER A 135 -13.57 5.71 -3.67
CA SER A 135 -13.25 7.13 -3.48
C SER A 135 -12.12 7.31 -2.45
N THR A 136 -12.17 6.58 -1.34
CA THR A 136 -11.13 6.60 -0.31
C THR A 136 -9.79 6.10 -0.83
N ILE A 137 -9.77 4.97 -1.55
CA ILE A 137 -8.58 4.42 -2.22
C ILE A 137 -8.01 5.43 -3.22
N ARG A 138 -8.86 6.14 -3.97
CA ARG A 138 -8.43 7.19 -4.91
C ARG A 138 -7.77 8.36 -4.20
N GLN A 139 -8.33 8.83 -3.09
CA GLN A 139 -7.73 9.91 -2.30
C GLN A 139 -6.34 9.52 -1.77
N LEU A 140 -6.19 8.31 -1.25
CA LEU A 140 -4.89 7.79 -0.85
C LEU A 140 -3.93 7.71 -2.05
N SER A 141 -4.40 7.22 -3.19
CA SER A 141 -3.59 7.13 -4.41
C SER A 141 -3.05 8.49 -4.87
N MET A 142 -3.83 9.56 -4.70
CA MET A 142 -3.40 10.91 -5.08
C MET A 142 -2.19 11.41 -4.29
N ILE A 143 -1.98 10.93 -3.06
CA ILE A 143 -0.82 11.29 -2.24
C ILE A 143 0.48 10.85 -2.95
N TRP A 144 0.51 9.59 -3.43
CA TRP A 144 1.66 9.09 -4.19
C TRP A 144 1.80 9.79 -5.54
N ILE A 145 0.70 9.96 -6.28
CA ILE A 145 0.72 10.61 -7.60
C ILE A 145 1.30 12.03 -7.49
N GLN A 146 0.84 12.83 -6.53
CA GLN A 146 1.37 14.17 -6.30
C GLN A 146 2.86 14.14 -5.95
N LYS A 147 3.29 13.16 -5.16
CA LYS A 147 4.70 12.97 -4.82
C LYS A 147 5.55 12.66 -6.05
N THR A 148 5.08 11.77 -6.93
CA THR A 148 5.79 11.43 -8.17
C THR A 148 5.87 12.60 -9.14
N ILE A 149 4.79 13.38 -9.27
CA ILE A 149 4.79 14.59 -10.12
C ILE A 149 5.77 15.63 -9.58
N ALA A 150 5.85 15.81 -8.26
CA ALA A 150 6.76 16.77 -7.64
C ALA A 150 8.25 16.36 -7.69
N ALA A 151 8.54 15.10 -8.03
CA ALA A 151 9.90 14.55 -8.12
C ALA A 151 10.44 14.48 -9.56
N GLN A 152 9.62 14.82 -10.56
CA GLN A 152 10.00 14.97 -11.97
C GLN A 152 10.53 16.39 -12.24
#